data_AF-A0A968Q9Z6-F1
#
_entry.id   AF-A0A968Q9Z6-F1
#
_cell.length_a   1.000
_cell.length_b   1.000
_cell.length_c   1.000
_cell.angle_alpha   90.00
_cell.angle_beta   90.00
_cell.angle_gamma   90.00
#
_symmetry.space_group_name_H-M   'P 1'
#
loop_
_entity.id
_entity.type
_entity.pdbx_description
1 polymer ?
#
loop_
_entity_poly.entity_id
_entity_poly.type
_entity_poly.pdbx_seq_one_letter_code
_entity_poly.pdbx_strand_id
1 'polypeptide(L)'
;MMAESNLPLPQFTMLNHFKRNPASGHTITQLAAAFQANQPAITKTVQHLVKKGYLDIQVSKEDKRVKYHFITEAGVEAHQKAIACILPDAQLIFAEWSVEEVETLHQSLFRLKNWLDDHRDIIVEEINQA
;
A
#
# COMPACT_ATOMS: atom_id res chain seq x y z
N MET A 1 4.87 -9.68 14.69
CA MET A 1 4.17 -8.45 14.25
C MET A 1 3.29 -8.64 13.01
N MET A 2 3.76 -9.12 11.84
CA MET A 2 2.88 -9.41 10.67
C MET A 2 2.65 -10.91 10.37
N ALA A 3 3.40 -11.79 11.02
CA ALA A 3 3.43 -13.24 10.73
C ALA A 3 2.08 -13.96 10.98
N GLU A 4 1.23 -13.40 11.83
CA GLU A 4 -0.11 -13.93 12.16
C GLU A 4 -1.13 -13.66 11.05
N SER A 5 -0.91 -12.63 10.22
CA SER A 5 -1.77 -12.37 9.07
C SER A 5 -1.36 -13.29 7.91
N ASN A 6 -2.30 -14.05 7.34
CA ASN A 6 -2.07 -14.85 6.12
C ASN A 6 -1.94 -13.96 4.84
N LEU A 7 -1.45 -12.74 5.02
CA LEU A 7 -1.33 -11.69 4.01
C LEU A 7 0.12 -11.18 4.00
N PRO A 8 0.96 -11.68 3.07
CA PRO A 8 2.34 -11.20 2.90
C PRO A 8 2.43 -9.68 2.75
N LEU A 9 3.52 -9.09 3.23
CA LEU A 9 3.71 -7.63 3.24
C LEU A 9 3.42 -6.95 1.88
N PRO A 10 3.89 -7.44 0.72
CA PRO A 10 3.56 -6.82 -0.57
C PRO A 10 2.07 -6.82 -0.90
N GLN A 11 1.33 -7.83 -0.43
CA GLN A 11 -0.12 -7.92 -0.62
C GLN A 11 -0.84 -6.95 0.32
N PHE A 12 -0.39 -6.85 1.57
CA PHE A 12 -0.91 -5.89 2.54
C PHE A 12 -0.71 -4.44 2.07
N THR A 13 0.49 -4.07 1.65
CA THR A 13 0.78 -2.70 1.19
C THR A 13 0.00 -2.36 -0.08
N MET A 14 -0.20 -3.33 -0.98
CA MET A 14 -1.07 -3.19 -2.15
C MET A 14 -2.53 -2.92 -1.77
N LEU A 15 -3.11 -3.71 -0.87
CA LEU A 15 -4.48 -3.48 -0.39
C LEU A 15 -4.61 -2.14 0.36
N ASN A 16 -3.58 -1.76 1.13
CA ASN A 16 -3.54 -0.47 1.80
C ASN A 16 -3.58 0.70 0.81
N HIS A 17 -2.86 0.58 -0.32
CA HIS A 17 -2.89 1.58 -1.39
C HIS A 17 -4.30 1.76 -1.96
N PHE A 18 -4.97 0.66 -2.34
CA PHE A 18 -6.33 0.75 -2.89
C PHE A 18 -7.37 1.22 -1.87
N LYS A 19 -7.25 0.83 -0.60
CA LYS A 19 -8.18 1.26 0.46
C LYS A 19 -8.21 2.78 0.62
N ARG A 20 -7.10 3.48 0.37
CA ARG A 20 -7.03 4.94 0.50
C ARG A 20 -7.98 5.67 -0.44
N ASN A 21 -8.25 5.08 -1.62
CA ASN A 21 -9.25 5.59 -2.56
C ASN A 21 -9.91 4.42 -3.31
N PRO A 22 -10.92 3.75 -2.71
CA PRO A 22 -11.49 2.51 -3.24
C PRO A 22 -12.17 2.68 -4.60
N ALA A 23 -12.65 3.89 -4.90
CA ALA A 23 -13.29 4.21 -6.18
C ALA A 23 -12.28 4.42 -7.32
N SER A 24 -10.99 4.56 -7.02
CA SER A 24 -9.94 4.79 -8.02
C SER A 24 -9.31 3.48 -8.47
N GLY A 25 -9.56 3.14 -9.73
CA GLY A 25 -8.91 2.00 -10.38
C GLY A 25 -7.49 2.34 -10.80
N HIS A 26 -6.59 1.35 -10.73
CA HIS A 26 -5.20 1.55 -11.15
C HIS A 26 -4.74 0.49 -12.15
N THR A 27 -3.96 0.92 -13.14
CA THR A 27 -3.25 0.02 -14.07
C THR A 27 -1.97 -0.53 -13.44
N ILE A 28 -1.43 -1.61 -14.00
CA ILE A 28 -0.13 -2.15 -13.55
C ILE A 28 0.98 -1.11 -13.65
N THR A 29 0.99 -0.28 -14.70
CA THR A 29 1.99 0.78 -14.87
C THR A 29 1.89 1.85 -13.78
N GLN A 30 0.67 2.28 -13.44
CA GLN A 30 0.46 3.24 -12.35
C GLN A 30 0.87 2.67 -10.99
N LEU A 31 0.56 1.40 -10.74
CA LEU A 31 0.98 0.71 -9.51
C LEU A 31 2.51 0.55 -9.46
N ALA A 32 3.17 0.20 -10.56
CA ALA A 32 4.62 0.12 -10.64
C ALA A 32 5.30 1.44 -10.28
N ALA A 33 4.78 2.56 -10.80
CA ALA A 33 5.25 3.89 -10.43
C ALA A 33 4.98 4.20 -8.95
N ALA A 34 3.76 3.94 -8.46
CA ALA A 34 3.38 4.24 -7.07
C ALA A 34 4.20 3.47 -6.03
N PHE A 35 4.55 2.21 -6.34
CA PHE A 35 5.31 1.31 -5.48
C PHE A 35 6.83 1.31 -5.75
N GLN A 36 7.31 2.09 -6.73
CA GLN A 36 8.71 2.11 -7.17
C GLN A 36 9.27 0.70 -7.42
N ALA A 37 8.47 -0.15 -8.06
CA ALA A 37 8.81 -1.53 -8.30
C ALA A 37 8.64 -1.88 -9.79
N ASN A 38 9.35 -2.90 -10.24
CA ASN A 38 9.21 -3.35 -11.62
C ASN A 38 7.82 -3.97 -11.87
N GLN A 39 7.34 -3.84 -13.11
CA GLN A 39 6.02 -4.35 -13.51
C GLN A 39 5.84 -5.86 -13.27
N PRO A 40 6.85 -6.74 -13.47
CA PRO A 40 6.71 -8.16 -13.15
C PRO A 40 6.36 -8.45 -11.68
N ALA A 41 7.01 -7.77 -10.73
CA ALA A 41 6.74 -7.93 -9.30
C ALA A 41 5.32 -7.45 -8.93
N ILE A 42 4.90 -6.31 -9.50
CA ILE A 42 3.54 -5.77 -9.30
C ILE A 42 2.50 -6.71 -9.90
N THR A 43 2.73 -7.17 -11.12
CA THR A 43 1.83 -8.12 -11.82
C THR A 43 1.63 -9.38 -11.00
N LYS A 44 2.71 -9.98 -10.48
CA LYS A 44 2.62 -11.16 -9.62
C LYS A 44 1.79 -10.92 -8.36
N THR A 45 1.98 -9.77 -7.72
CA THR A 45 1.26 -9.40 -6.49
C THR A 45 -0.23 -9.18 -6.78
N VAL A 46 -0.55 -8.42 -7.83
CA VAL A 46 -1.93 -8.15 -8.26
C VAL A 46 -2.63 -9.43 -8.66
N GLN A 47 -2.00 -10.31 -9.44
CA GLN A 47 -2.59 -11.60 -9.82
C GLN A 47 -2.94 -12.47 -8.61
N HIS A 48 -2.09 -12.47 -7.58
CA HIS A 48 -2.37 -13.22 -6.36
C HIS A 48 -3.56 -12.64 -5.59
N LEU A 49 -3.67 -11.32 -5.52
CA LEU A 49 -4.81 -10.64 -4.89
C LEU A 49 -6.11 -10.85 -5.67
N VAL A 50 -6.06 -10.82 -7.00
CA VAL A 50 -7.21 -11.16 -7.86
C VAL A 50 -7.63 -12.61 -7.65
N LYS A 51 -6.67 -13.56 -7.60
CA LYS A 51 -6.96 -14.97 -7.31
C LYS A 51 -7.62 -15.18 -5.94
N LYS A 52 -7.26 -14.35 -4.95
CA LYS A 52 -7.90 -14.34 -3.62
C LYS A 52 -9.27 -13.63 -3.61
N GLY A 53 -9.68 -12.99 -4.71
CA GLY A 53 -10.90 -12.20 -4.79
C GLY A 53 -10.81 -10.83 -4.10
N TYR A 54 -9.60 -10.36 -3.78
CA TYR A 54 -9.37 -9.10 -3.06
C TYR A 54 -9.25 -7.90 -3.99
N LEU A 55 -8.93 -8.14 -5.26
CA LEU A 55 -8.99 -7.15 -6.33
C LEU A 55 -9.87 -7.67 -7.46
N ASP A 56 -10.62 -6.77 -8.10
CA ASP A 56 -11.35 -7.02 -9.33
C ASP A 56 -10.68 -6.29 -10.51
N ILE A 57 -10.92 -6.78 -11.72
CA ILE A 57 -10.34 -6.26 -12.97
C ILE A 57 -11.47 -5.75 -13.86
N GLN A 58 -11.45 -4.47 -14.18
CA GLN A 58 -12.35 -3.87 -15.16
C GLN A 58 -11.58 -3.41 -16.40
N VAL A 59 -12.08 -3.81 -17.56
CA VAL A 59 -11.52 -3.38 -18.85
C VAL A 59 -12.03 -1.98 -19.17
N SER A 60 -11.15 -1.09 -19.64
CA SER A 60 -11.56 0.26 -20.05
C SER A 60 -12.58 0.20 -21.20
N LYS A 61 -13.58 1.10 -21.13
CA LYS A 61 -14.58 1.26 -22.20
C LYS A 61 -13.98 1.88 -23.46
N GLU A 62 -12.89 2.64 -23.33
CA GLU A 62 -12.25 3.39 -24.41
C GLU A 62 -11.18 2.55 -25.12
N ASP A 63 -10.38 1.79 -24.36
CA ASP A 63 -9.35 0.89 -24.90
C ASP A 63 -9.37 -0.46 -24.17
N LYS A 64 -9.79 -1.51 -24.88
CA LYS A 64 -9.90 -2.87 -24.33
C LYS A 64 -8.55 -3.47 -23.88
N ARG A 65 -7.43 -2.86 -24.26
CA ARG A 65 -6.08 -3.26 -23.82
C ARG A 65 -5.78 -2.75 -22.41
N VAL A 66 -6.48 -1.71 -21.96
CA VAL A 66 -6.29 -1.11 -20.64
C VAL A 66 -7.15 -1.83 -19.61
N LYS A 67 -6.53 -2.26 -18.52
CA LYS A 67 -7.17 -2.92 -17.38
C LYS A 67 -6.93 -2.12 -16.12
N TYR A 68 -8.01 -1.76 -15.45
CA TYR A 68 -8.01 -1.13 -14.14
C TYR A 68 -8.33 -2.15 -13.07
N HIS A 69 -7.60 -2.08 -11.97
CA HIS A 69 -7.78 -2.95 -10.82
C HIS A 69 -8.43 -2.14 -9.70
N PHE A 70 -9.40 -2.74 -9.02
CA PHE A 70 -10.15 -2.11 -7.92
C PHE A 70 -10.15 -3.03 -6.73
N ILE A 71 -10.17 -2.47 -5.52
CA ILE A 71 -10.35 -3.28 -4.31
C ILE A 71 -11.80 -3.73 -4.18
N THR A 72 -11.98 -4.99 -3.82
CA THR A 72 -13.30 -5.56 -3.51
C THR A 72 -13.61 -5.40 -2.03
N GLU A 73 -14.87 -5.63 -1.64
CA GLU A 73 -15.22 -5.68 -0.21
C GLU A 73 -14.40 -6.73 0.55
N ALA A 74 -14.20 -7.92 -0.04
CA ALA A 74 -13.35 -8.96 0.54
C ALA A 74 -11.88 -8.51 0.71
N GLY A 75 -11.37 -7.67 -0.21
CA GLY A 75 -10.05 -7.05 -0.08
C GLY A 75 -9.99 -6.04 1.06
N VAL A 76 -11.03 -5.25 1.26
CA VAL A 76 -11.15 -4.31 2.41
C VAL A 76 -11.17 -5.09 3.72
N GLU A 77 -11.99 -6.14 3.82
CA GLU A 77 -12.04 -7.01 5.00
C GLU A 77 -10.69 -7.68 5.29
N ALA A 78 -10.00 -8.17 4.26
CA ALA A 78 -8.69 -8.79 4.41
C ALA A 78 -7.64 -7.80 4.94
N HIS A 79 -7.67 -6.56 4.46
CA HIS A 79 -6.82 -5.48 5.00
C HIS A 79 -7.15 -5.21 6.47
N GLN A 80 -8.43 -5.08 6.82
CA GLN A 80 -8.85 -4.82 8.19
C GLN A 80 -8.43 -5.94 9.15
N LYS A 81 -8.57 -7.20 8.75
CA LYS A 81 -8.09 -8.36 9.52
C LYS A 81 -6.58 -8.31 9.74
N ALA A 82 -5.81 -7.94 8.72
CA ALA A 82 -4.37 -7.77 8.87
C ALA A 82 -4.00 -6.62 9.84
N ILE A 83 -4.71 -5.49 9.78
CA ILE A 83 -4.55 -4.39 10.75
C ILE A 83 -4.87 -4.83 12.18
N ALA A 84 -5.95 -5.60 12.36
CA ALA A 84 -6.35 -6.09 13.68
C ALA A 84 -5.27 -6.98 14.34
N CYS A 85 -4.47 -7.71 13.56
CA CYS A 85 -3.34 -8.48 14.07
C CYS A 85 -2.18 -7.60 14.58
N ILE A 86 -2.01 -6.39 14.04
CA ILE A 86 -0.90 -5.48 14.38
C ILE A 86 -1.29 -4.54 15.52
N LEU A 87 -2.58 -4.24 15.66
CA LEU A 87 -3.09 -3.26 16.60
C LEU A 87 -2.69 -3.53 18.08
N PRO A 88 -2.69 -4.77 18.60
CA PRO A 88 -2.24 -5.03 19.96
C PRO A 88 -0.76 -4.68 20.19
N ASP A 89 0.11 -5.03 19.26
CA ASP A 89 1.54 -4.69 19.31
C ASP A 89 1.72 -3.16 19.30
N ALA A 90 0.98 -2.46 18.43
CA ALA A 90 1.01 -1.00 18.37
C ALA A 90 0.54 -0.35 19.68
N GLN A 91 -0.53 -0.87 20.30
CA GLN A 91 -1.02 -0.39 21.59
C GLN A 91 0.03 -0.59 22.69
N LEU A 92 0.73 -1.73 22.69
CA LEU A 92 1.80 -1.99 23.65
C LEU A 92 3.00 -1.04 23.46
N ILE A 93 3.42 -0.80 22.22
CA ILE A 93 4.56 0.10 21.90
C ILE A 93 4.30 1.52 22.41
N PHE A 94 3.06 2.02 22.28
CA PHE A 94 2.69 3.37 22.67
C PHE A 94 1.97 3.44 24.03
N ALA A 95 1.95 2.36 24.81
CA ALA A 95 1.18 2.28 26.06
C ALA A 95 1.60 3.32 27.11
N GLU A 96 2.89 3.65 27.14
CA GLU A 96 3.48 4.62 28.09
C GLU A 96 3.58 6.03 27.51
N TRP A 97 3.15 6.24 26.27
CA TRP A 97 3.23 7.54 25.61
C TRP A 97 1.97 8.34 25.90
N SER A 98 2.15 9.62 26.24
CA SER A 98 1.06 10.58 26.26
C SER A 98 0.56 10.89 24.85
N VAL A 99 -0.67 11.40 24.75
CA VAL A 99 -1.27 11.83 23.47
C VAL A 99 -0.41 12.91 22.80
N GLU A 100 0.19 13.81 23.58
CA GLU A 100 1.05 14.87 23.07
C GLU A 100 2.37 14.34 22.47
N GLU A 101 2.98 13.32 23.10
CA GLU A 101 4.18 12.67 22.56
C GLU A 101 3.89 11.94 21.24
N VAL A 102 2.75 11.24 21.16
CA VAL A 102 2.31 10.56 19.93
C VAL A 102 2.05 11.58 18.82
N GLU A 103 1.37 12.69 19.12
CA GLU A 103 1.08 13.73 18.14
C GLU A 103 2.37 14.42 17.66
N THR A 104 3.31 14.70 18.57
CA THR A 104 4.62 15.29 18.23
C THR A 104 5.43 14.38 17.30
N LEU A 105 5.45 13.08 17.58
CA LEU A 105 6.08 12.09 16.71
C LEU A 105 5.39 12.05 15.34
N HIS A 106 4.05 12.02 15.31
CA HIS A 106 3.27 11.98 14.08
C HIS A 106 3.58 13.19 13.19
N GLN A 107 3.60 14.41 13.74
CA GLN A 107 3.93 15.63 13.00
C GLN A 107 5.34 15.58 12.41
N SER A 108 6.31 15.08 13.19
CA SER A 108 7.70 14.95 12.76
C SER A 108 7.85 13.93 11.62
N LEU A 109 7.22 12.76 11.76
CA LEU A 109 7.19 11.72 10.73
C LEU A 109 6.43 12.17 9.47
N PHE A 110 5.33 12.91 9.63
CA PHE A 110 4.55 13.44 8.52
C PHE A 110 5.35 14.45 7.70
N ARG A 111 6.07 15.36 8.37
CA ARG A 111 6.99 16.30 7.72
C ARG A 111 8.07 15.56 6.94
N LEU A 112 8.72 14.57 7.55
CA LEU A 112 9.75 13.76 6.90
C LEU A 112 9.18 13.02 5.67
N LYS A 113 8.03 12.36 5.84
CA LYS A 113 7.34 11.64 4.77
C LYS A 113 7.06 12.54 3.57
N ASN A 114 6.50 13.73 3.79
CA ASN A 114 6.16 14.63 2.68
C ASN A 114 7.41 15.13 1.96
N TRP A 115 8.49 15.45 2.70
CA TRP A 115 9.75 15.80 2.06
C TRP A 115 10.27 14.66 1.16
N LEU A 116 10.27 13.41 1.66
CA LEU A 116 10.67 12.23 0.87
C LEU A 116 9.76 11.99 -0.34
N ASP A 117 8.46 12.21 -0.20
CA ASP A 117 7.49 12.07 -1.29
C ASP A 117 7.71 13.13 -2.39
N ASP A 118 8.02 14.37 -2.01
CA ASP A 118 8.25 15.47 -2.95
C ASP A 118 9.62 15.38 -3.67
N HIS A 119 10.60 14.73 -3.04
CA HIS A 119 11.99 14.62 -3.53
C HIS A 119 12.30 13.20 -4.04
N ARG A 120 11.25 12.46 -4.42
CA ARG A 120 11.32 11.04 -4.79
C ARG A 120 12.27 10.75 -5.97
N ASP A 121 12.39 11.70 -6.90
CA ASP A 121 13.25 11.57 -8.08
C ASP A 121 14.73 11.88 -7.81
N ILE A 122 15.02 12.71 -6.80
CA ILE A 122 16.39 13.12 -6.44
C ILE A 122 17.19 11.93 -5.87
N ILE A 123 16.54 11.09 -5.05
CA ILE A 123 17.18 9.93 -4.43
C ILE A 123 17.53 8.84 -5.46
N VAL A 124 16.75 8.72 -6.54
CA VAL A 124 16.97 7.72 -7.59
C VAL A 124 18.20 8.07 -8.45
N GLU A 125 18.50 9.36 -8.65
CA GLU A 125 19.66 9.77 -9.44
C GLU A 125 20.98 9.57 -8.69
N GLU A 126 21.03 9.82 -7.38
CA GLU A 126 22.26 9.67 -6.59
C GLU A 126 22.67 8.20 -6.38
N ILE A 127 21.70 7.28 -6.23
CA ILE A 127 21.99 5.83 -6.10
C ILE A 127 22.51 5.24 -7.41
N ASN A 128 22.13 5.79 -8.57
CA ASN A 128 22.61 5.32 -9.87
C ASN A 128 23.94 5.98 -10.30
N GLN A 129 24.47 6.92 -9.52
CA GLN A 129 25.76 7.58 -9.73
C GLN A 129 26.86 7.14 -8.75
N ALA A 130 26.53 6.31 -7.75
CA ALA A 130 27.45 5.71 -6.78
C ALA A 130 27.70 4.22 -7.06
#